data_AF-A0A519LE27-F1
#
_entry.id   AF-A0A519LE27-F1
#
_cell.length_a   1.000
_cell.length_b   1.000
_cell.length_c   1.000
_cell.angle_alpha   90.00
_cell.angle_beta   90.00
_cell.angle_gamma   90.00
#
_symmetry.space_group_name_H-M   'P 1'
#
loop_
_entity.id
_entity.type
_entity.pdbx_description
1 polymer ?
#
loop_
_entity_poly.entity_id
_entity_poly.type
_entity_poly.pdbx_seq_one_letter_code
_entity_poly.pdbx_strand_id
1 'polypeptide(L)'
;MDRDELAARLAAALPGTRLSNIGDQTPGWRPEPGHCHENASRWVEANPTYAIVHGWLNARGETFEKRLRFHSHSIVRSAGGELLDISLSESAPNYAFILHPFDDDHFRREIIGRIPTVDHLLGPDPVIPPDWYREDPSLDNRFL
;
A
#
# COMPACT_ATOMS: atom_id res chain seq x y z
N MET A 1 -13.35 15.72 -0.91
CA MET A 1 -13.12 14.91 -2.11
C MET A 1 -13.37 13.47 -1.70
N ASP A 2 -14.09 12.71 -2.51
CA ASP A 2 -14.71 11.45 -2.09
C ASP A 2 -13.68 10.30 -2.13
N ARG A 3 -13.61 9.51 -1.06
CA ARG A 3 -12.73 8.33 -0.98
C ARG A 3 -13.08 7.32 -2.08
N ASP A 4 -14.34 7.31 -2.52
CA ASP A 4 -14.81 6.51 -3.64
C ASP A 4 -14.25 6.99 -4.99
N GLU A 5 -14.06 8.31 -5.17
CA GLU A 5 -13.42 8.87 -6.37
C GLU A 5 -11.94 8.45 -6.42
N LEU A 6 -11.24 8.53 -5.28
CA LEU A 6 -9.87 8.03 -5.18
C LEU A 6 -9.81 6.54 -5.53
N ALA A 7 -10.67 5.71 -4.93
CA ALA A 7 -10.73 4.27 -5.19
C ALA A 7 -10.95 3.96 -6.68
N ALA A 8 -11.89 4.66 -7.32
CA ALA A 8 -12.18 4.49 -8.74
C ALA A 8 -11.00 4.88 -9.64
N ARG A 9 -10.29 5.98 -9.33
CA ARG A 9 -9.10 6.40 -10.09
C ARG A 9 -7.94 5.41 -9.93
N LEU A 10 -7.73 4.86 -8.74
CA LEU A 10 -6.72 3.83 -8.50
C LEU A 10 -7.04 2.54 -9.28
N ALA A 11 -8.31 2.12 -9.28
CA ALA A 11 -8.76 0.97 -10.07
C ALA A 11 -8.56 1.19 -11.58
N ALA A 12 -8.87 2.39 -12.09
CA ALA A 12 -8.68 2.75 -13.50
C ALA A 12 -7.21 2.82 -13.92
N ALA A 13 -6.28 3.04 -12.98
CA ALA A 13 -4.84 3.13 -13.21
C ALA A 13 -4.12 1.77 -13.19
N LEU A 14 -4.85 0.66 -13.03
CA LEU A 14 -4.31 -0.67 -13.18
C LEU A 14 -3.79 -0.93 -14.61
N PRO A 15 -2.72 -1.74 -14.79
CA PRO A 15 -2.12 -2.62 -13.78
C PRO A 15 -1.12 -1.93 -12.84
N GLY A 16 -0.83 -0.64 -13.00
CA GLY A 16 0.25 0.07 -12.30
C GLY A 16 1.65 -0.27 -12.84
N THR A 17 2.68 0.16 -12.11
CA THR A 17 4.09 -0.01 -12.47
C THR A 17 4.77 -0.99 -11.51
N ARG A 18 5.47 -1.99 -12.04
CA ARG A 18 6.34 -2.86 -11.23
C ARG A 18 7.64 -2.14 -10.91
N LEU A 19 8.07 -2.23 -9.65
CA LEU A 19 9.25 -1.54 -9.15
C LEU A 19 10.33 -2.56 -8.75
N SER A 20 11.57 -2.07 -8.67
CA SER A 20 12.64 -2.78 -8.01
C SER A 20 12.55 -2.54 -6.50
N ASN A 21 12.40 -3.62 -5.73
CA ASN A 21 12.45 -3.59 -4.28
C ASN A 21 13.90 -3.73 -3.82
N ILE A 22 14.44 -2.72 -3.14
CA ILE A 22 15.85 -2.62 -2.77
C ILE A 22 16.09 -2.43 -1.27
N GLY A 23 15.04 -2.59 -0.46
CA GLY A 23 15.06 -2.32 0.98
C GLY A 23 16.06 -3.17 1.77
N ASP A 24 16.40 -4.37 1.29
CA ASP A 24 17.41 -5.26 1.87
C ASP A 24 18.69 -5.38 1.01
N GLN A 25 18.73 -4.74 -0.15
CA GLN A 25 19.88 -4.77 -1.06
C GLN A 25 20.88 -3.66 -0.79
N THR A 26 20.49 -2.60 -0.06
CA THR A 26 21.35 -1.44 0.17
C THR A 26 22.19 -1.61 1.43
N PRO A 27 23.54 -1.60 1.35
CA PRO A 27 24.41 -1.69 2.52
C PRO A 27 24.14 -0.56 3.53
N GLY A 28 23.95 -0.93 4.80
CA GLY A 28 23.73 0.03 5.89
C GLY A 28 22.30 0.57 5.99
N TRP A 29 21.44 0.29 5.01
CA TRP A 29 20.01 0.60 5.09
C TRP A 29 19.24 -0.52 5.78
N ARG A 30 18.32 -0.15 6.67
CA ARG A 30 17.43 -1.07 7.38
C ARG A 30 16.06 -0.40 7.49
N PRO A 31 15.14 -0.66 6.54
CA PRO A 31 13.81 -0.06 6.59
C PRO A 31 13.04 -0.64 7.78
N GLU A 32 12.23 0.20 8.42
CA GLU A 32 11.34 -0.24 9.49
C GLU A 32 10.06 -0.81 8.88
N PRO A 33 9.68 -2.07 9.19
CA PRO A 33 8.50 -2.70 8.58
C PRO A 33 7.21 -1.93 8.86
N GLY A 34 6.45 -1.63 7.80
CA GLY A 34 5.19 -0.90 7.90
C GLY A 34 5.32 0.62 8.06
N HIS A 35 6.54 1.17 7.99
CA HIS A 35 6.82 2.61 8.07
C HIS A 35 7.32 3.15 6.73
N CYS A 36 6.62 2.83 5.63
CA CYS A 36 7.10 3.12 4.28
C CYS A 36 7.30 4.62 3.99
N HIS A 37 6.46 5.48 4.56
CA HIS A 37 6.55 6.94 4.42
C HIS A 37 7.76 7.52 5.14
N GLU A 38 8.01 7.07 6.38
CA GLU A 38 9.16 7.48 7.18
C GLU A 38 10.46 6.92 6.60
N ASN A 39 10.44 5.69 6.11
CA ASN A 39 11.57 5.07 5.40
C ASN A 39 11.95 5.89 4.16
N ALA A 40 10.98 6.30 3.34
CA ALA A 40 11.25 7.12 2.16
C ALA A 40 11.80 8.50 2.53
N SER A 41 11.27 9.11 3.59
CA SER A 41 11.75 10.40 4.10
C SER A 41 13.19 10.30 4.58
N ARG A 42 13.50 9.35 5.46
CA ARG A 42 14.86 9.08 5.97
C ARG A 42 15.84 8.75 4.84
N TRP A 43 15.40 8.02 3.83
CA TRP A 43 16.23 7.72 2.67
C TRP A 43 16.62 8.99 1.91
N VAL A 44 15.64 9.85 1.60
CA VAL A 44 15.89 11.10 0.85
C VAL A 44 16.71 12.08 1.67
N GLU A 45 16.55 12.15 2.99
CA GLU A 45 17.42 12.93 3.88
C GLU A 45 18.89 12.52 3.75
N ALA A 46 19.17 11.21 3.64
CA ALA A 46 20.51 10.68 3.43
C ALA A 46 20.97 10.74 1.95
N ASN A 47 20.04 10.82 1.00
CA ASN A 47 20.27 10.77 -0.44
C ASN A 47 19.50 11.92 -1.15
N PRO A 48 19.95 13.18 -1.00
CA PRO A 48 19.17 14.36 -1.40
C PRO A 48 18.98 14.54 -2.91
N THR A 49 19.62 13.70 -3.73
CA THR A 49 19.40 13.64 -5.19
C THR A 49 18.16 12.85 -5.58
N TYR A 50 17.54 12.16 -4.62
CA TYR A 50 16.27 11.45 -4.78
C TYR A 50 15.10 12.32 -4.33
N ALA A 51 13.92 12.03 -4.87
CA ALA A 51 12.66 12.64 -4.44
C ALA A 51 11.69 11.58 -3.95
N ILE A 52 10.89 11.89 -2.93
CA ILE A 52 9.80 11.02 -2.48
C ILE A 52 8.70 11.02 -3.53
N VAL A 53 8.10 9.86 -3.78
CA VAL A 53 6.90 9.72 -4.61
C VAL A 53 5.84 8.95 -3.83
N HIS A 54 4.66 9.56 -3.72
CA HIS A 54 3.53 9.02 -2.98
C HIS A 54 2.56 8.27 -3.89
N GLY A 55 2.06 7.13 -3.43
CA GLY A 55 1.15 6.31 -4.21
C GLY A 55 0.62 5.11 -3.44
N TRP A 56 0.30 4.05 -4.18
CA TRP A 56 -0.49 2.94 -3.67
C TRP A 56 -0.01 1.61 -4.25
N LEU A 57 0.07 0.58 -3.43
CA LEU A 57 0.34 -0.78 -3.86
C LEU A 57 -0.97 -1.54 -4.08
N ASN A 58 -1.13 -2.17 -5.23
CA ASN A 58 -2.26 -3.05 -5.51
C ASN A 58 -2.10 -4.39 -4.78
N ALA A 59 -2.86 -4.59 -3.70
CA ALA A 59 -2.84 -5.78 -2.85
C ALA A 59 -4.04 -6.70 -3.13
N ARG A 60 -4.45 -6.85 -4.39
CA ARG A 60 -5.58 -7.70 -4.82
C ARG A 60 -5.55 -9.14 -4.26
N GLY A 61 -4.39 -9.67 -3.87
CA GLY A 61 -4.25 -10.99 -3.25
C GLY A 61 -4.61 -11.06 -1.76
N GLU A 62 -4.87 -9.93 -1.09
CA GLU A 62 -5.12 -9.86 0.36
C GLU A 62 -6.61 -9.64 0.70
N THR A 63 -7.50 -9.69 -0.29
CA THR A 63 -8.94 -9.43 -0.10
C THR A 63 -9.85 -10.49 -0.72
N PHE A 64 -11.12 -10.43 -0.33
CA PHE A 64 -12.22 -11.19 -0.94
C PHE A 64 -12.32 -10.94 -2.46
N GLU A 65 -12.85 -11.92 -3.19
CA GLU A 65 -12.89 -11.98 -4.66
C GLU A 65 -13.51 -10.76 -5.36
N LYS A 66 -14.32 -9.95 -4.66
CA LYS A 66 -15.09 -8.82 -5.22
C LYS A 66 -14.54 -7.44 -4.86
N ARG A 67 -13.31 -7.33 -4.39
CA ARG A 67 -12.71 -6.05 -4.00
C ARG A 67 -11.29 -5.92 -4.54
N LEU A 68 -10.91 -4.69 -4.88
CA LEU A 68 -9.51 -4.28 -5.05
C LEU A 68 -9.09 -3.51 -3.81
N ARG A 69 -7.96 -3.88 -3.21
CA ARG A 69 -7.37 -3.16 -2.08
C ARG A 69 -6.08 -2.49 -2.48
N PHE A 70 -5.97 -1.24 -2.07
CA PHE A 70 -4.80 -0.41 -2.28
C PHE A 70 -4.21 -0.01 -0.92
N HIS A 71 -2.95 -0.35 -0.68
CA HIS A 71 -2.22 0.11 0.50
C HIS A 71 -1.47 1.38 0.14
N SER A 72 -1.63 2.44 0.94
CA SER A 72 -0.80 3.63 0.79
C SER A 72 0.67 3.26 0.91
N HIS A 73 1.50 3.87 0.07
CA HIS A 73 2.92 3.54 -0.02
C HIS A 73 3.73 4.74 -0.46
N SER A 74 5.01 4.74 -0.12
CA SER A 74 5.94 5.76 -0.58
C SER A 74 7.26 5.14 -0.99
N ILE A 75 7.72 5.59 -2.13
CA ILE A 75 8.91 5.13 -2.82
C ILE A 75 9.81 6.34 -3.11
N VAL A 76 10.94 6.11 -3.75
CA VAL A 76 11.83 7.19 -4.16
C VAL A 76 12.05 7.18 -5.68
N ARG A 77 12.23 8.38 -6.23
CA ARG A 77 12.61 8.60 -7.62
C ARG A 77 14.04 9.12 -7.68
N SER A 78 14.89 8.45 -8.45
CA SER A 78 16.27 8.89 -8.69
C SER A 78 16.30 10.15 -9.58
N ALA A 79 17.44 10.83 -9.62
CA ALA A 79 17.66 11.96 -10.53
C ALA A 79 17.48 11.57 -12.03
N GLY A 80 17.71 10.30 -12.37
CA GLY A 80 17.46 9.76 -13.71
C GLY A 80 16.00 9.40 -13.99
N GLY A 81 15.11 9.56 -13.01
CA GLY A 81 13.67 9.26 -13.13
C GLY A 81 13.28 7.83 -12.78
N GLU A 82 14.22 6.98 -12.35
CA GLU A 82 13.94 5.60 -11.94
C GLU A 82 13.17 5.56 -10.61
N LEU A 83 12.16 4.70 -10.52
CA LEU A 83 11.35 4.50 -9.32
C LEU A 83 11.82 3.25 -8.57
N LEU A 84 12.15 3.40 -7.29
CA LEU A 84 12.71 2.35 -6.45
C LEU A 84 11.93 2.25 -5.14
N ASP A 85 11.61 1.04 -4.72
CA ASP A 85 11.03 0.77 -3.41
C ASP A 85 12.14 0.48 -2.40
N ILE A 86 12.39 1.46 -1.53
CA ILE A 86 13.39 1.36 -0.47
C ILE A 86 12.87 0.69 0.82
N SER A 87 11.57 0.35 0.88
CA SER A 87 10.91 -0.15 2.08
C SER A 87 10.75 -1.66 2.04
N LEU A 88 10.45 -2.20 0.87
CA LEU A 88 10.24 -3.63 0.67
C LEU A 88 11.55 -4.36 0.35
N SER A 89 11.67 -5.59 0.83
CA SER A 89 12.75 -6.51 0.43
C SER A 89 12.56 -7.00 -1.00
N GLU A 90 13.64 -7.45 -1.65
CA GLU A 90 13.58 -8.08 -2.96
C GLU A 90 12.63 -9.29 -2.99
N SER A 91 12.55 -10.02 -1.88
CA SER A 91 11.68 -11.18 -1.69
C SER A 91 10.22 -10.85 -1.43
N ALA A 92 9.88 -9.59 -1.17
CA ALA A 92 8.50 -9.18 -0.96
C ALA A 92 7.68 -9.41 -2.24
N PRO A 93 6.36 -9.64 -2.14
CA PRO A 93 5.51 -9.72 -3.32
C PRO A 93 5.72 -8.48 -4.20
N ASN A 94 5.88 -8.69 -5.51
CA ASN A 94 6.07 -7.60 -6.47
C ASN A 94 4.71 -6.93 -6.76
N TYR A 95 4.23 -6.18 -5.76
CA TYR A 95 3.04 -5.37 -5.87
C TYR A 95 3.27 -4.27 -6.91
N ALA A 96 2.28 -4.04 -7.77
CA ALA A 96 2.33 -2.93 -8.69
C ALA A 96 2.03 -1.62 -7.94
N PHE A 97 2.86 -0.62 -8.18
CA PHE A 97 2.72 0.73 -7.65
C PHE A 97 1.88 1.60 -8.59
N ILE A 98 0.96 2.35 -8.00
CA ILE A 98 0.08 3.30 -8.67
C ILE A 98 0.35 4.66 -8.06
N LEU A 99 0.75 5.62 -8.90
CA LEU A 99 0.96 7.00 -8.46
C LEU A 99 -0.33 7.57 -7.90
N HIS A 100 -0.25 8.33 -6.80
CA HIS A 100 -1.42 9.02 -6.27
C HIS A 100 -1.95 10.00 -7.34
N PRO A 101 -3.26 9.96 -7.69
CA PRO A 101 -3.79 10.72 -8.83
C PRO A 101 -4.04 12.22 -8.53
N PHE A 102 -3.75 12.68 -7.32
CA PHE A 102 -3.91 14.06 -6.87
C PHE A 102 -2.58 14.61 -6.32
N ASP A 103 -2.60 15.82 -5.77
CA ASP A 103 -1.43 16.42 -5.14
C ASP A 103 -1.02 15.72 -3.82
N ASP A 104 0.20 16.01 -3.36
CA ASP A 104 0.74 15.44 -2.13
C ASP A 104 -0.07 15.82 -0.88
N ASP A 105 -0.71 17.00 -0.87
CA ASP A 105 -1.53 17.42 0.27
C ASP A 105 -2.80 16.58 0.37
N HIS A 106 -3.35 16.17 -0.77
CA HIS A 106 -4.41 15.19 -0.86
C HIS A 106 -3.93 13.85 -0.31
N PHE A 107 -2.76 13.37 -0.74
CA PHE A 107 -2.20 12.13 -0.23
C PHE A 107 -2.08 12.14 1.30
N ARG A 108 -1.53 13.22 1.87
CA ARG A 108 -1.35 13.40 3.32
C ARG A 108 -2.65 13.37 4.10
N ARG A 109 -3.77 13.83 3.52
CA ARG A 109 -5.10 13.77 4.15
C ARG A 109 -5.68 12.36 4.17
N GLU A 110 -5.33 11.52 3.20
CA GLU A 110 -5.83 10.15 3.10
C GLU A 110 -5.08 9.15 3.99
N ILE A 111 -3.85 9.48 4.41
CA ILE A 111 -3.00 8.59 5.21
C ILE A 111 -3.27 8.64 6.72
N ILE A 112 -4.54 8.46 7.13
CA ILE A 112 -4.91 8.39 8.55
C ILE A 112 -4.78 6.94 9.04
N GLY A 113 -3.87 6.69 9.99
CA GLY A 113 -3.62 5.37 10.59
C GLY A 113 -2.30 4.72 10.16
N ARG A 114 -2.01 3.51 10.64
CA ARG A 114 -0.69 2.85 10.44
C ARG A 114 -0.49 2.27 9.04
N ILE A 115 -1.54 1.72 8.43
CA ILE A 115 -1.56 1.27 7.02
C ILE A 115 -2.86 1.76 6.41
N PRO A 116 -2.92 3.02 5.94
CA PRO A 116 -4.09 3.55 5.28
C PRO A 116 -4.40 2.73 4.02
N THR A 117 -5.62 2.20 3.96
CA THR A 117 -6.11 1.39 2.83
C THR A 117 -7.26 2.08 2.11
N VAL A 118 -7.37 1.84 0.82
CA VAL A 118 -8.53 2.22 0.02
C VAL A 118 -9.04 0.96 -0.68
N ASP A 119 -10.32 0.67 -0.52
CA ASP A 119 -10.97 -0.46 -1.18
C ASP A 119 -11.86 0.07 -2.32
N HIS A 120 -11.75 -0.55 -3.49
CA HIS A 120 -12.69 -0.35 -4.59
C HIS A 120 -13.56 -1.61 -4.76
N LEU A 121 -14.88 -1.45 -4.64
CA LEU A 121 -15.83 -2.55 -4.80
C LEU A 121 -16.04 -2.88 -6.28
N LEU A 122 -15.81 -4.13 -6.67
CA LEU A 122 -16.07 -4.63 -8.03
C LEU A 122 -17.53 -5.07 -8.22
N GLY A 123 -18.31 -5.11 -7.15
CA GLY A 123 -19.71 -5.50 -7.10
C GLY A 123 -20.23 -5.49 -5.65
N PRO A 124 -21.50 -5.85 -5.40
CA PRO A 124 -22.01 -5.93 -4.04
C PRO A 124 -21.27 -7.01 -3.25
N ASP A 125 -21.06 -6.74 -1.96
CA ASP A 125 -20.49 -7.72 -1.04
C ASP A 125 -21.29 -9.02 -1.07
N PRO A 126 -20.63 -10.19 -0.90
CA PRO A 126 -21.36 -11.41 -0.68
C PRO A 126 -22.22 -11.26 0.57
N VAL A 127 -23.52 -11.55 0.46
CA VAL A 127 -24.38 -11.71 1.63
C VAL A 127 -23.86 -12.93 2.37
N ILE A 128 -23.23 -12.73 3.53
CA ILE A 128 -22.86 -13.83 4.41
C ILE A 128 -24.15 -14.35 5.04
N PRO A 129 -24.55 -15.61 4.79
CA PRO A 129 -25.74 -16.17 5.40
C PRO A 129 -25.62 -16.14 6.94
N PRO A 130 -26.67 -15.79 7.69
CA PRO A 130 -26.61 -15.68 9.15
C PRO A 130 -26.13 -16.97 9.85
N ASP A 131 -26.35 -18.12 9.23
CA ASP A 131 -25.94 -19.45 9.70
C ASP A 131 -24.42 -19.74 9.57
N TRP A 132 -23.68 -18.87 8.88
CA TRP A 132 -22.21 -18.91 8.82
C TRP A 132 -21.54 -18.21 10.01
N TYR A 133 -22.30 -17.48 10.85
CA TYR A 133 -21.87 -17.01 12.17
C TYR A 133 -22.05 -18.10 13.23
N ARG A 134 -21.55 -19.31 13.00
CA ARG A 134 -21.26 -20.18 14.14
C ARG A 134 -19.93 -19.72 14.71
N GLU A 135 -19.99 -18.97 15.81
CA GLU A 135 -18.85 -18.90 16.73
C GLU A 135 -18.43 -20.35 17.00
N ASP A 136 -17.25 -20.73 16.52
CA ASP A 136 -16.64 -21.97 16.96
C ASP A 136 -16.26 -21.76 18.43
N PRO A 137 -16.94 -22.41 19.39
CA PRO A 137 -16.66 -22.19 20.80
C PRO A 137 -15.23 -22.60 21.19
N SER A 138 -14.54 -23.37 20.32
CA SER A 138 -13.14 -23.75 20.52
C SER A 138 -12.13 -22.64 20.16
N LEU A 139 -12.58 -21.53 19.55
CA LEU A 139 -11.75 -20.37 19.21
C LEU A 139 -11.93 -19.17 20.14
N ASP A 140 -12.83 -19.25 21.14
CA ASP A 140 -13.03 -18.20 22.14
C ASP A 140 -12.01 -18.31 23.29
N ASN A 141 -10.88 -17.59 23.16
CA ASN A 141 -9.79 -17.56 24.15
C ASN A 141 -10.06 -16.63 25.37
N ARG A 142 -11.31 -16.28 25.68
CA ARG A 142 -11.64 -15.41 26.82
C ARG A 142 -11.59 -16.10 28.20
N PHE A 143 -11.15 -17.36 28.26
CA PHE A 143 -11.03 -18.13 29.51
C PHE A 143 -9.65 -18.78 29.73
N LEU A 144 -8.58 -18.27 29.10
CA LEU A 144 -7.19 -18.63 29.41
C LEU A 144 -6.45 -17.48 30.11
#